data_AF-A0A7C2GI93-F1
#
_entry.id   AF-A0A7C2GI93-F1
#
_cell.length_a   1.000
_cell.length_b   1.000
_cell.length_c   1.000
_cell.angle_alpha   90.00
_cell.angle_beta   90.00
_cell.angle_gamma   90.00
#
_symmetry.space_group_name_H-M   'P 1'
#
loop_
_entity.id
_entity.type
_entity.pdbx_description
1 polymer ?
#
loop_
_entity_poly.entity_id
_entity_poly.type
_entity_poly.pdbx_seq_one_letter_code
_entity_poly.pdbx_strand_id
1 'polypeptide(L)'
;MKIEVVQLENIRSHIKSTVPFTRGFNCLLGGVGTGKSSVLYAIDFALFGEPLGRSFEYLLREDADSGKITVQFSQNGRTYRIVRGLKRRGKGISQDLEALKLFEDEKLLASMKTDAVAEQLKAITGLDRELYREIIWVRQ
;
A
#
# COMPACT_ATOMS: atom_id res chain seq x y z
N MET A 1 11.09 -6.84 -7.95
CA MET A 1 9.65 -6.54 -7.82
C MET A 1 9.31 -5.39 -8.75
N LYS A 2 8.20 -5.50 -9.48
CA LYS A 2 7.68 -4.41 -10.33
C LYS A 2 6.24 -4.12 -9.96
N ILE A 3 5.93 -2.89 -9.55
CA ILE A 3 4.55 -2.45 -9.31
C ILE A 3 3.87 -2.27 -10.66
N GLU A 4 2.66 -2.84 -10.80
CA GLU A 4 1.84 -2.75 -12.01
C GLU A 4 0.70 -1.76 -11.82
N VAL A 5 0.01 -1.82 -10.68
CA VAL A 5 -1.16 -0.97 -10.41
C VAL A 5 -1.25 -0.66 -8.92
N VAL A 6 -1.58 0.58 -8.59
CA VAL A 6 -1.98 1.00 -7.24
C VAL A 6 -3.39 1.56 -7.28
N GLN A 7 -4.29 0.98 -6.50
CA GLN A 7 -5.66 1.46 -6.32
C GLN A 7 -5.82 2.05 -4.93
N LEU A 8 -6.43 3.23 -4.87
CA LEU A 8 -6.61 4.04 -3.67
C LEU A 8 -8.08 4.34 -3.50
N GLU A 9 -8.63 4.02 -2.33
CA GLU A 9 -9.99 4.37 -1.93
C GLU A 9 -9.93 5.10 -0.58
N ASN A 10 -10.40 6.35 -0.55
CA ASN A 10 -10.39 7.25 0.61
C ASN A 10 -9.02 7.43 1.27
N ILE A 11 -7.99 7.67 0.45
CA ILE A 11 -6.61 7.89 0.90
C ILE A 11 -6.22 9.34 0.59
N ARG A 12 -6.17 10.18 1.61
CA ARG A 12 -5.82 11.61 1.49
C ARG A 12 -6.65 12.31 0.40
N SER A 13 -6.01 12.84 -0.64
CA SER A 13 -6.69 13.50 -1.77
C SER A 13 -7.40 12.53 -2.73
N HIS A 14 -7.20 11.22 -2.60
CA HIS A 14 -7.81 10.22 -3.47
C HIS A 14 -9.10 9.66 -2.86
N ILE A 15 -10.25 10.02 -3.45
CA ILE A 15 -11.55 9.39 -3.13
C ILE A 15 -11.58 7.98 -3.72
N LYS A 16 -11.33 7.87 -5.02
CA LYS A 16 -11.14 6.61 -5.74
C LYS A 16 -10.21 6.87 -6.91
N SER A 17 -9.07 6.20 -6.95
CA SER A 17 -8.08 6.37 -8.02
C SER A 17 -7.40 5.06 -8.34
N THR A 18 -7.06 4.87 -9.62
CA THR A 18 -6.24 3.76 -10.09
C THR A 18 -5.04 4.36 -10.80
N VAL A 19 -3.84 4.03 -10.34
CA VAL A 19 -2.58 4.52 -10.88
C VAL A 19 -1.86 3.34 -11.52
N PRO A 20 -1.91 3.20 -12.85
CA PRO A 20 -1.14 2.18 -13.56
C PRO A 20 0.33 2.58 -13.64
N PHE A 21 1.21 1.60 -13.53
CA PHE A 21 2.65 1.72 -13.72
C PHE A 21 3.06 0.89 -14.94
N THR A 22 3.99 1.43 -15.71
CA THR A 22 4.52 0.76 -16.89
C THR A 22 5.97 0.35 -16.67
N ARG A 23 6.51 -0.48 -17.56
CA ARG A 23 7.94 -0.81 -17.51
C ARG A 23 8.77 0.42 -17.89
N GLY A 24 9.82 0.68 -17.14
CA GLY A 24 10.73 1.81 -17.37
C GLY A 24 10.48 2.95 -16.41
N PHE A 25 10.71 4.18 -16.89
CA PHE A 25 10.61 5.38 -16.08
C PHE A 25 9.15 5.85 -16.00
N ASN A 26 8.63 5.95 -14.78
CA ASN A 26 7.29 6.46 -14.50
C ASN A 26 7.40 7.78 -13.74
N CYS A 27 6.67 8.82 -14.17
CA CYS A 27 6.67 10.13 -13.53
C CYS A 27 5.26 10.49 -13.06
N LEU A 28 5.10 10.78 -11.77
CA LEU A 28 3.85 11.29 -11.20
C LEU A 28 3.89 12.83 -11.22
N LEU A 29 3.10 13.44 -12.11
CA LEU A 29 3.04 14.89 -12.29
C LEU A 29 1.75 15.50 -11.72
N GLY A 30 1.84 16.76 -11.28
CA GLY A 30 0.70 17.51 -10.73
C GLY A 30 1.11 18.56 -9.71
N GLY A 31 0.21 19.50 -9.42
CA GLY A 31 0.42 20.58 -8.45
C GLY A 31 0.59 20.10 -7.00
N VAL A 32 0.94 21.00 -6.09
CA VAL A 32 1.00 20.69 -4.65
C VAL A 32 -0.40 20.24 -4.18
N GLY A 33 -0.46 19.21 -3.33
CA GLY A 33 -1.72 18.69 -2.78
C GLY A 33 -2.52 17.74 -3.68
N THR A 34 -2.09 17.49 -4.93
CA THR A 34 -2.85 16.60 -5.86
C THR A 34 -2.75 15.10 -5.55
N GLY A 35 -1.89 14.70 -4.61
CA GLY A 35 -1.80 13.31 -4.16
C GLY A 35 -0.61 12.50 -4.67
N LYS A 36 0.34 13.12 -5.39
CA LYS A 36 1.56 12.44 -5.89
C LYS A 36 2.28 11.63 -4.80
N SER A 37 2.60 12.27 -3.68
CA SER A 37 3.25 11.62 -2.54
C SER A 37 2.34 10.63 -1.83
N SER A 38 1.01 10.83 -1.90
CA SER A 38 0.02 9.90 -1.33
C SER A 38 0.11 8.52 -2.00
N VAL A 39 0.39 8.45 -3.30
CA VAL A 39 0.60 7.18 -4.01
C VAL A 39 1.80 6.42 -3.41
N LEU A 40 2.92 7.11 -3.18
CA LEU A 40 4.12 6.50 -2.60
C LEU A 40 3.90 6.04 -1.15
N TYR A 41 3.23 6.87 -0.35
CA TYR A 41 2.87 6.54 1.03
C TYR A 41 1.91 5.34 1.10
N ALA A 42 0.97 5.26 0.16
CA ALA A 42 0.05 4.15 0.08
C ALA A 42 0.75 2.83 -0.28
N ILE A 43 1.75 2.86 -1.17
CA ILE A 43 2.56 1.68 -1.49
C ILE A 43 3.28 1.16 -0.24
N ASP A 44 3.99 2.04 0.49
CA ASP A 44 4.69 1.64 1.72
C ASP A 44 3.73 1.06 2.76
N PHE A 45 2.59 1.73 3.00
CA PHE A 45 1.59 1.23 3.92
C PHE A 45 1.01 -0.11 3.46
N ALA A 46 0.72 -0.30 2.17
CA ALA A 46 0.18 -1.56 1.67
C ALA A 46 1.15 -2.72 1.88
N LEU A 47 2.45 -2.49 1.73
CA LEU A 47 3.46 -3.52 1.94
C LEU A 47 3.63 -3.83 3.43
N PHE A 48 3.84 -2.83 4.27
CA PHE A 48 4.32 -3.05 5.65
C PHE A 48 3.25 -2.81 6.73
N GLY A 49 2.18 -2.08 6.43
CA GLY A 49 1.08 -1.79 7.37
C GLY A 49 1.43 -0.81 8.50
N GLU A 50 2.69 -0.38 8.60
CA GLU A 50 3.13 0.59 9.59
C GLU A 50 2.91 2.03 9.10
N PRO A 51 2.63 2.97 10.02
CA PRO A 51 2.62 4.35 9.63
C PRO A 51 4.05 4.87 9.48
N LEU A 52 4.22 5.82 8.56
CA LEU A 52 5.52 6.34 8.17
C LEU A 52 6.07 7.39 9.14
N GLY A 53 6.30 7.02 10.40
CA GLY A 53 6.71 7.93 11.48
C GLY A 53 5.64 8.98 11.83
N ARG A 54 4.42 8.79 11.36
CA ARG A 54 3.23 9.64 11.62
C ARG A 54 2.11 8.76 12.18
N SER A 55 0.92 9.29 12.37
CA SER A 55 -0.29 8.49 12.68
C SER A 55 -0.97 8.00 11.40
N PHE A 56 -1.83 6.97 11.51
CA PHE A 56 -2.70 6.53 10.40
C PHE A 56 -3.69 7.61 9.94
N GLU A 57 -3.97 8.59 10.80
CA GLU A 57 -4.75 9.79 10.47
C GLU A 57 -4.15 10.60 9.32
N TYR A 58 -2.83 10.52 9.12
CA TYR A 58 -2.19 11.18 8.00
C TYR A 58 -2.43 10.49 6.64
N LEU A 59 -2.96 9.26 6.65
CA LEU A 59 -3.20 8.46 5.44
C LEU A 59 -4.70 8.35 5.11
N LEU A 60 -5.53 8.06 6.11
CA LEU A 60 -6.98 8.02 5.92
C LEU A 60 -7.50 9.42 5.60
N ARG A 61 -8.38 9.52 4.60
CA ARG A 61 -9.03 10.78 4.25
C ARG A 61 -9.92 11.27 5.42
N GLU A 62 -9.90 12.59 5.68
CA GLU A 62 -10.55 13.18 6.87
C GLU A 62 -12.04 12.90 6.96
N ASP A 63 -12.76 12.96 5.83
CA ASP A 63 -14.21 12.75 5.70
C ASP A 63 -14.61 11.27 5.55
N ALA A 64 -13.68 10.33 5.74
CA ALA A 64 -13.92 8.90 5.56
C ALA A 64 -13.74 8.08 6.84
N ASP A 65 -14.61 7.09 7.01
CA ASP A 65 -14.54 6.10 8.10
C ASP A 65 -13.70 4.87 7.76
N SER A 66 -13.42 4.67 6.47
CA SER A 66 -12.57 3.58 6.00
C SER A 66 -11.82 3.97 4.74
N GLY A 67 -10.64 3.39 4.58
CA GLY A 67 -9.80 3.54 3.39
C GLY A 67 -9.20 2.20 3.01
N LYS A 68 -8.91 2.03 1.73
CA LYS A 68 -8.38 0.77 1.19
C LYS A 68 -7.34 1.05 0.13
N ILE A 69 -6.24 0.31 0.22
CA ILE A 69 -5.15 0.37 -0.75
C ILE A 69 -4.96 -1.04 -1.30
N THR A 70 -4.92 -1.14 -2.63
CA THR A 70 -4.57 -2.37 -3.32
C THR A 70 -3.34 -2.11 -4.18
N VAL A 71 -2.29 -2.90 -3.97
CA VAL A 71 -1.08 -2.87 -4.80
C VAL A 71 -0.97 -4.20 -5.52
N GLN A 72 -0.93 -4.13 -6.85
CA GLN A 72 -0.61 -5.25 -7.72
C GLN A 72 0.83 -5.12 -8.21
N PHE A 73 1.59 -6.20 -8.10
CA PHE A 73 2.99 -6.23 -8.52
C PHE A 73 3.36 -7.59 -9.10
N SER A 74 4.38 -7.62 -9.94
CA SER A 74 4.96 -8.83 -10.51
C SER A 74 6.34 -9.12 -9.91
N GLN A 75 6.61 -10.41 -9.69
CA GLN A 75 7.89 -10.92 -9.19
C GLN A 75 8.10 -12.33 -9.74
N ASN A 76 9.29 -12.62 -10.28
CA ASN A 76 9.65 -13.96 -10.79
C ASN A 76 8.62 -14.59 -11.74
N GLY A 77 7.98 -13.77 -12.58
CA GLY A 77 6.98 -14.22 -13.56
C GLY A 77 5.57 -14.46 -13.01
N ARG A 78 5.33 -14.24 -11.71
CA ARG A 78 4.01 -14.36 -11.07
C ARG A 78 3.42 -13.00 -10.72
N THR A 79 2.09 -12.94 -10.62
CA THR A 79 1.36 -11.73 -10.25
C THR A 79 0.86 -11.82 -8.82
N TYR A 80 1.16 -10.79 -8.03
CA TYR A 80 0.75 -10.68 -6.65
C TYR A 80 -0.15 -9.48 -6.44
N ARG A 81 -1.07 -9.60 -5.48
CA ARG A 81 -1.95 -8.50 -5.08
C ARG A 81 -2.03 -8.46 -3.56
N ILE A 82 -1.62 -7.33 -2.98
CA ILE A 82 -1.80 -7.05 -1.56
C ILE A 82 -2.88 -6.00 -1.37
N VAL A 83 -3.80 -6.27 -0.46
CA VAL A 83 -4.87 -5.37 -0.05
C VAL A 83 -4.67 -5.07 1.43
N ARG A 84 -4.70 -3.77 1.79
CA ARG A 84 -4.75 -3.32 3.18
C ARG A 84 -5.82 -2.25 3.34
N GLY A 85 -6.47 -2.27 4.50
CA GLY A 85 -7.45 -1.26 4.86
C GLY A 85 -7.07 -0.49 6.11
N LEU A 86 -7.69 0.68 6.26
CA LEU A 86 -7.75 1.47 7.48
C LEU A 86 -9.21 1.63 7.87
N LYS A 87 -9.49 1.63 9.18
CA LYS A 87 -10.83 1.88 9.70
C LYS A 87 -10.75 2.84 10.87
N ARG A 88 -11.61 3.85 10.86
CA ARG A 88 -11.84 4.76 11.98
C ARG A 88 -12.69 4.04 13.02
N ARG A 89 -12.25 4.03 14.27
CA ARG A 89 -12.96 3.46 15.42
C ARG A 89 -12.94 4.48 16.55
N GLY A 90 -14.07 5.15 16.75
CA GLY A 90 -14.17 6.27 17.69
C GLY A 90 -13.20 7.39 17.32
N LYS A 91 -12.30 7.75 18.24
CA LYS A 91 -11.29 8.79 18.02
C LYS A 91 -10.00 8.30 17.34
N GLY A 92 -9.83 6.98 17.18
CA GLY A 92 -8.62 6.38 16.63
C GLY A 92 -8.81 5.85 15.21
N ILE A 93 -7.69 5.65 14.51
CA ILE A 93 -7.64 4.95 13.23
C ILE A 93 -6.67 3.79 13.39
N SER A 94 -7.07 2.60 12.94
CA SER A 94 -6.25 1.39 12.97
C SER A 94 -6.30 0.67 11.62
N GLN A 95 -5.42 -0.30 11.43
CA GLN A 95 -5.53 -1.23 10.31
C GLN A 95 -6.87 -1.98 10.36
N ASP A 96 -7.47 -2.16 9.19
CA ASP A 96 -8.60 -3.05 8.99
C ASP A 96 -8.08 -4.45 8.63
N LEU A 97 -7.96 -5.32 9.63
CA LEU A 97 -7.45 -6.67 9.44
C LEU A 97 -8.35 -7.53 8.53
N GLU A 98 -9.65 -7.23 8.44
CA GLU A 98 -10.59 -7.91 7.53
C GLU A 98 -10.26 -7.65 6.06
N ALA A 99 -9.74 -6.46 5.77
CA ALA A 99 -9.29 -6.09 4.43
C ALA A 99 -7.89 -6.65 4.09
N LEU A 100 -7.10 -7.05 5.09
CA LEU A 100 -5.72 -7.52 4.90
C LEU A 100 -5.69 -8.86 4.17
N LYS A 101 -5.26 -8.86 2.91
CA LYS A 101 -5.20 -10.05 2.07
C LYS A 101 -4.02 -9.98 1.10
N LEU A 102 -3.29 -11.08 0.94
CA LEU A 102 -2.23 -11.27 -0.04
C LEU A 102 -2.61 -12.42 -0.97
N PHE A 103 -2.53 -12.16 -2.27
CA PHE A 103 -2.85 -13.12 -3.33
C PHE A 103 -1.66 -13.35 -4.25
N GLU A 104 -1.58 -14.55 -4.82
CA GLU A 104 -0.71 -14.95 -5.92
C GLU A 104 -1.57 -15.57 -7.02
N ASP A 105 -1.57 -15.01 -8.22
CA ASP A 105 -2.35 -15.49 -9.37
C ASP A 105 -3.80 -15.85 -8.98
N GLU A 106 -4.44 -14.96 -8.22
CA GLU A 106 -5.79 -15.06 -7.63
C GLU A 106 -5.97 -16.00 -6.42
N LYS A 107 -5.00 -16.87 -6.13
CA LYS A 107 -5.01 -17.70 -4.93
C LYS A 107 -4.67 -16.88 -3.68
N LEU A 108 -5.49 -16.99 -2.63
CA LEU A 108 -5.20 -16.36 -1.34
C LEU A 108 -4.02 -17.07 -0.66
N LEU A 109 -2.94 -16.33 -0.39
CA LEU A 109 -1.76 -16.84 0.32
C LEU A 109 -1.82 -16.59 1.82
N ALA A 110 -2.25 -15.39 2.22
CA ALA A 110 -2.36 -15.00 3.62
C ALA A 110 -3.42 -13.90 3.80
N SER A 111 -4.05 -13.85 4.97
CA SER A 111 -5.03 -12.81 5.33
C SER A 111 -5.13 -12.64 6.83
N MET A 112 -5.71 -11.53 7.28
CA MET A 112 -6.05 -11.19 8.69
C MET A 112 -4.87 -11.02 9.65
N LYS A 113 -3.81 -11.82 9.52
CA LYS A 113 -2.63 -11.82 10.41
C LYS A 113 -1.50 -11.02 9.77
N THR A 114 -1.14 -9.90 10.37
CA THR A 114 -0.07 -9.00 9.89
C THR A 114 1.25 -9.74 9.71
N ASP A 115 1.67 -10.52 10.71
CA ASP A 115 2.96 -11.23 10.68
C ASP A 115 3.01 -12.27 9.56
N ALA A 116 1.94 -13.06 9.41
CA ALA A 116 1.86 -14.05 8.33
C ALA A 116 1.93 -13.41 6.94
N VAL A 117 1.26 -12.26 6.73
CA VAL A 117 1.35 -11.53 5.47
C VAL A 117 2.74 -10.94 5.27
N ALA A 118 3.36 -10.40 6.32
CA ALA A 118 4.71 -9.83 6.25
C ALA A 118 5.77 -10.90 5.94
N GLU A 119 5.71 -12.07 6.57
CA GLU A 119 6.59 -13.21 6.30
C GLU A 119 6.46 -13.70 4.85
N GLN A 120 5.23 -13.85 4.35
CA GLN A 120 5.00 -14.24 2.96
C GLN A 120 5.52 -13.17 1.99
N LEU A 121 5.25 -11.89 2.26
CA LEU A 121 5.73 -10.79 1.42
C LEU A 121 7.27 -10.74 1.39
N LYS A 122 7.92 -10.94 2.54
CA LYS A 122 9.39 -11.03 2.63
C LYS A 122 9.92 -12.24 1.87
N ALA A 123 9.29 -13.41 1.98
CA ALA A 123 9.69 -14.61 1.25
C ALA A 123 9.56 -14.44 -0.28
N ILE A 124 8.52 -13.74 -0.75
CA ILE A 124 8.28 -13.50 -2.18
C ILE A 124 9.24 -12.45 -2.74
N THR A 125 9.37 -11.32 -2.04
CA THR A 125 10.04 -10.13 -2.58
C THR A 125 11.50 -9.99 -2.15
N GLY A 126 11.89 -10.66 -1.06
CA GLY A 126 13.16 -10.43 -0.37
C GLY A 126 13.21 -9.11 0.40
N LEU A 127 12.11 -8.33 0.41
CA LEU A 127 12.06 -7.01 1.00
C LEU A 127 11.51 -7.06 2.42
N ASP A 128 12.24 -6.47 3.35
CA ASP A 128 11.67 -5.94 4.59
C ASP A 128 11.56 -4.42 4.53
N ARG A 129 11.01 -3.87 5.60
CA ARG A 129 10.65 -2.47 5.72
C ARG A 129 11.90 -1.58 5.68
N GLU A 130 12.94 -1.99 6.37
CA GLU A 130 14.24 -1.31 6.44
C GLU A 130 14.84 -1.21 5.04
N LEU A 131 14.97 -2.35 4.35
CA LEU A 131 15.53 -2.41 3.01
C LEU A 131 14.75 -1.56 2.00
N TYR A 132 13.41 -1.60 2.07
CA TYR A 132 12.56 -0.81 1.19
C TYR A 132 12.75 0.71 1.40
N ARG A 133 12.76 1.15 2.66
CA ARG A 133 12.85 2.58 3.01
C ARG A 133 14.25 3.17 2.84
N GLU A 134 15.29 2.34 2.86
CA GLU A 134 16.67 2.79 2.66
C GLU A 134 17.10 2.76 1.19
N ILE A 135 16.71 1.71 0.44
CA ILE A 135 17.26 1.47 -0.91
C ILE A 135 16.27 1.77 -2.02
N ILE A 136 15.00 1.40 -1.85
CA ILE A 136 14.00 1.48 -2.93
C ILE A 136 13.31 2.83 -2.92
N TRP A 137 12.94 3.31 -1.75
CA TRP A 137 12.19 4.55 -1.62
C TRP A 137 13.01 5.65 -0.94
N VAL A 138 13.66 6.46 -1.77
CA VAL A 138 14.34 7.67 -1.33
C VAL A 138 13.30 8.76 -1.06
N ARG A 139 13.24 9.23 0.19
CA ARG A 139 12.32 10.29 0.62
C ARG A 139 12.97 11.66 0.41
N GLN A 140 12.16 12.65 0.03
CA GLN A 140 12.53 14.07 0.09
C GLN A 140 12.42 14.59 1.52
#